data_AF-A0A257WAS2-F1
#
_entry.id   AF-A0A257WAS2-F1
#
_cell.length_a   1.000
_cell.length_b   1.000
_cell.length_c   1.000
_cell.angle_alpha   90.00
_cell.angle_beta   90.00
_cell.angle_gamma   90.00
#
_symmetry.space_group_name_H-M   'P 1'
#
loop_
_entity.id
_entity.type
_entity.pdbx_description
1 polymer ?
#
loop_
_entity_poly.entity_id
_entity_poly.type
_entity_poly.pdbx_seq_one_letter_code
_entity_poly.pdbx_strand_id
1 'polypeptide(L)'
;IQDAERVEVLKQELSQHYPAEESTAVYRLLIGFTPNDARDRLTSLMIVEWLRSNFVEVRELAIEQLQLLTGRRYDYRPLGSPSQREPGIQRWLGHVDREGALVKPE
;
A
#
# COMPACT_ATOMS: atom_id res chain seq x y z
N ILE A 1 -3.11 12.46 -24.68
CA ILE A 1 -4.51 12.81 -24.27
C ILE A 1 -5.36 11.55 -23.95
N GLN A 2 -4.96 10.33 -24.36
CA GLN A 2 -5.74 9.10 -24.09
C GLN A 2 -5.65 8.52 -22.65
N ASP A 3 -4.66 8.88 -21.83
CA ASP A 3 -4.51 8.29 -20.49
C ASP A 3 -5.44 8.90 -19.45
N ALA A 4 -5.77 10.20 -19.56
CA ALA A 4 -6.61 10.88 -18.58
C ALA A 4 -8.05 10.35 -18.55
N GLU A 5 -8.61 10.04 -19.72
CA GLU A 5 -9.95 9.45 -19.85
C GLU A 5 -10.00 8.03 -19.25
N ARG A 6 -8.95 7.23 -19.47
CA ARG A 6 -8.84 5.88 -18.88
C ARG A 6 -8.70 5.91 -17.37
N VAL A 7 -7.97 6.89 -16.83
CA VAL A 7 -7.83 7.10 -15.39
C VAL A 7 -9.19 7.42 -14.75
N GLU A 8 -9.99 8.27 -15.39
CA GLU A 8 -11.28 8.65 -14.83
C GLU A 8 -12.29 7.50 -14.88
N VAL A 9 -12.30 6.74 -15.98
CA VAL A 9 -13.09 5.50 -16.07
C VAL A 9 -12.67 4.51 -14.98
N LEU A 10 -11.38 4.30 -14.77
CA LEU A 10 -10.90 3.38 -13.72
C LEU A 10 -11.37 3.82 -12.33
N LYS A 11 -11.27 5.11 -11.99
CA LYS A 11 -11.75 5.63 -10.70
C LYS A 11 -13.25 5.43 -10.54
N GLN A 12 -14.02 5.71 -11.60
CA GLN A 12 -15.47 5.53 -11.59
C GLN A 12 -15.84 4.06 -11.36
N GLU A 13 -15.19 3.13 -12.05
CA GLU A 13 -15.42 1.70 -11.86
C GLU A 13 -15.06 1.24 -10.45
N LEU A 14 -13.89 1.65 -9.93
CA LEU A 14 -13.50 1.31 -8.55
C LEU A 14 -14.49 1.85 -7.51
N SER A 15 -15.04 3.05 -7.72
CA SER A 15 -16.05 3.63 -6.83
C SER A 15 -17.39 2.87 -6.81
N GLN A 16 -17.69 2.08 -7.84
CA GLN A 16 -18.89 1.24 -7.88
C GLN A 16 -18.71 -0.07 -7.10
N HIS A 17 -17.46 -0.52 -6.92
CA HIS A 17 -17.13 -1.82 -6.32
C HIS A 17 -16.57 -1.72 -4.89
N TYR A 18 -16.02 -0.56 -4.51
CA TYR A 18 -15.39 -0.34 -3.23
C TYR A 18 -16.00 0.87 -2.51
N PRO A 19 -16.03 0.88 -1.16
CA PRO A 19 -16.23 2.11 -0.43
C PRO A 19 -15.15 3.15 -0.79
N ALA A 20 -15.43 4.42 -0.55
CA ALA A 20 -14.60 5.52 -1.05
C ALA A 20 -13.12 5.44 -0.60
N GLU A 21 -12.88 5.01 0.64
CA GLU A 21 -11.52 4.89 1.19
C GLU A 21 -10.75 3.76 0.49
N GLU A 22 -11.37 2.60 0.30
CA GLU A 22 -10.74 1.46 -0.37
C GLU A 22 -10.62 1.64 -1.88
N SER A 23 -11.56 2.32 -2.52
CA SER A 23 -11.45 2.71 -3.93
C SER A 23 -10.18 3.54 -4.16
N THR A 24 -9.91 4.49 -3.25
CA THR A 24 -8.69 5.30 -3.28
C THR A 24 -7.44 4.45 -3.05
N ALA A 25 -7.49 3.51 -2.10
CA ALA A 25 -6.38 2.61 -1.82
C ALA A 25 -6.05 1.73 -3.03
N VAL A 26 -7.04 1.03 -3.59
CA VAL A 26 -6.88 0.16 -4.76
C VAL A 26 -6.36 0.97 -5.95
N TYR A 27 -6.93 2.13 -6.23
CA TYR A 27 -6.46 3.00 -7.31
C TYR A 27 -4.97 3.35 -7.16
N ARG A 28 -4.57 3.85 -5.99
CA ARG A 28 -3.17 4.23 -5.73
C ARG A 28 -2.23 3.04 -5.82
N LEU A 29 -2.64 1.89 -5.29
CA LEU A 29 -1.86 0.67 -5.33
C LEU A 29 -1.68 0.09 -6.74
N LEU A 30 -2.69 0.21 -7.60
CA LEU A 30 -2.63 -0.21 -9.01
C LEU A 30 -1.73 0.69 -9.85
N ILE A 31 -1.74 2.00 -9.59
CA ILE A 31 -0.79 2.95 -10.22
C ILE A 31 0.63 2.70 -9.72
N GLY A 32 0.77 2.32 -8.43
CA GLY A 32 2.03 2.05 -7.77
C GLY A 32 2.70 3.31 -7.23
N PHE A 33 3.84 3.11 -6.56
CA PHE A 33 4.61 4.15 -5.92
C PHE A 33 6.04 4.18 -6.42
N THR A 34 6.59 5.37 -6.58
CA THR A 34 8.01 5.54 -6.89
C THR A 34 8.85 5.54 -5.61
N PRO A 35 10.17 5.31 -5.70
CA PRO A 35 11.07 5.49 -4.55
C PRO A 35 10.97 6.89 -3.91
N ASN A 36 10.68 7.93 -4.69
CA ASN A 36 10.51 9.28 -4.18
C ASN A 36 9.24 9.41 -3.32
N ASP A 37 8.13 8.81 -3.74
CA ASP A 37 6.91 8.78 -2.94
C ASP A 37 7.15 8.04 -1.61
N ALA A 38 7.92 6.95 -1.67
CA ALA A 38 8.27 6.13 -0.52
C ALA A 38 9.31 6.76 0.44
N ARG A 39 9.85 7.94 0.11
CA ARG A 39 10.65 8.77 1.03
C ARG A 39 9.79 9.69 1.88
N ASP A 40 8.54 9.94 1.48
CA ASP A 40 7.58 10.64 2.31
C ASP A 40 7.07 9.73 3.42
N ARG A 41 7.13 10.22 4.66
CA ARG A 41 6.76 9.44 5.85
C ARG A 41 5.27 9.15 5.87
N LEU A 42 4.42 10.10 5.46
CA LEU A 42 2.97 9.91 5.51
C LEU A 42 2.53 8.87 4.48
N THR A 43 3.08 8.95 3.27
CA THR A 43 2.87 7.96 2.20
C THR A 43 3.36 6.58 2.64
N SER A 44 4.52 6.51 3.26
CA SER A 44 5.07 5.27 3.82
C SER A 44 4.14 4.62 4.84
N LEU A 45 3.66 5.39 5.82
CA LEU A 45 2.73 4.89 6.84
C LEU A 45 1.39 4.47 6.23
N MET A 46 0.88 5.23 5.26
CA MET A 46 -0.36 4.90 4.54
C MET A 46 -0.27 3.54 3.84
N ILE A 47 0.84 3.25 3.13
CA ILE A 47 1.02 1.96 2.45
C ILE A 47 1.05 0.81 3.46
N VAL A 48 1.74 1.01 4.60
CA VAL A 48 1.79 0.00 5.67
C VAL A 48 0.41 -0.21 6.31
N GLU A 49 -0.37 0.84 6.49
CA GLU A 49 -1.71 0.76 7.07
C GLU A 49 -2.68 -0.02 6.18
N TRP A 50 -2.53 0.03 4.85
CA TRP A 50 -3.33 -0.80 3.94
C TRP A 50 -3.16 -2.31 4.13
N LEU A 51 -2.10 -2.77 4.81
CA LEU A 51 -1.98 -4.17 5.25
C LEU A 51 -3.07 -4.56 6.27
N ARG A 52 -3.67 -3.61 6.98
CA ARG A 52 -4.79 -3.87 7.90
C ARG A 52 -6.13 -4.00 7.20
N SER A 53 -6.26 -3.61 5.92
CA SER A 53 -7.52 -3.61 5.16
C SER A 53 -8.30 -4.92 5.28
N ASN A 54 -9.63 -4.84 5.25
CA ASN A 54 -10.50 -6.02 5.23
C ASN A 54 -10.50 -6.73 3.86
N PHE A 55 -10.12 -6.03 2.80
CA PHE A 55 -10.06 -6.55 1.43
C PHE A 55 -8.71 -7.23 1.16
N VAL A 56 -8.76 -8.47 0.68
CA VAL A 56 -7.55 -9.28 0.43
C VAL A 56 -6.67 -8.63 -0.63
N GLU A 57 -7.30 -8.18 -1.71
CA GLU A 57 -6.66 -7.53 -2.85
C GLU A 57 -5.89 -6.26 -2.45
N VAL A 58 -6.40 -5.46 -1.51
CA VAL A 58 -5.70 -4.29 -0.98
C VAL A 58 -4.44 -4.72 -0.24
N ARG A 59 -4.52 -5.80 0.54
CA ARG A 59 -3.37 -6.33 1.29
C ARG A 59 -2.30 -6.93 0.39
N GLU A 60 -2.71 -7.68 -0.63
CA GLU A 60 -1.82 -8.26 -1.65
C GLU A 60 -1.08 -7.16 -2.41
N LEU A 61 -1.81 -6.18 -2.93
CA LEU A 61 -1.21 -5.06 -3.65
C LEU A 61 -0.29 -4.23 -2.74
N ALA A 62 -0.69 -3.96 -1.49
CA ALA A 62 0.13 -3.21 -0.56
C ALA A 62 1.43 -3.94 -0.22
N ILE A 63 1.40 -5.26 0.03
CA ILE A 63 2.64 -6.00 0.31
C ILE A 63 3.55 -6.09 -0.92
N GLU A 64 2.98 -6.19 -2.13
CA GLU A 64 3.76 -6.14 -3.36
C GLU A 64 4.50 -4.81 -3.49
N GLN A 65 3.81 -3.68 -3.29
CA GLN A 65 4.43 -2.35 -3.32
C GLN A 65 5.56 -2.22 -2.27
N LEU A 66 5.32 -2.66 -1.03
CA LEU A 66 6.34 -2.63 0.02
C LEU A 66 7.59 -3.44 -0.37
N GLN A 67 7.41 -4.60 -0.99
CA GLN A 67 8.51 -5.44 -1.46
C GLN A 67 9.25 -4.84 -2.64
N LEU A 68 8.54 -4.23 -3.60
CA LEU A 68 9.13 -3.54 -4.75
C LEU A 68 9.95 -2.32 -4.33
N LEU A 69 9.41 -1.51 -3.41
CA LEU A 69 10.06 -0.27 -2.95
C LEU A 69 11.30 -0.53 -2.09
N THR A 70 11.29 -1.59 -1.28
CA THR A 70 12.31 -1.78 -0.24
C THR A 70 13.19 -3.02 -0.42
N GLY A 71 12.76 -3.98 -1.24
CA GLY A 71 13.40 -5.30 -1.36
C GLY A 71 13.24 -6.19 -0.11
N ARG A 72 12.43 -5.81 0.88
CA ARG A 72 12.27 -6.53 2.16
C ARG A 72 10.93 -7.28 2.20
N ARG A 73 10.91 -8.44 2.87
CA ARG A 73 9.73 -9.33 2.89
C ARG A 73 8.97 -9.40 4.23
N TYR A 74 9.61 -9.15 5.37
CA TYR A 74 9.05 -9.16 6.75
C TYR A 74 7.97 -10.22 7.07
N ASP A 75 7.96 -11.35 6.36
CA ASP A 75 7.07 -12.51 6.50
C ASP A 75 5.59 -12.17 6.74
N TYR A 76 5.08 -11.18 6.01
CA TYR A 76 3.66 -10.81 6.06
C TYR A 76 2.80 -11.80 5.28
N ARG A 77 1.63 -12.16 5.83
CA ARG A 77 0.71 -13.16 5.26
C ARG A 77 -0.65 -12.51 4.93
N PRO A 78 -0.90 -12.10 3.68
CA PRO A 78 -2.11 -11.36 3.29
C PRO A 78 -3.42 -12.11 3.53
N LEU A 79 -3.41 -13.45 3.46
CA LEU A 79 -4.57 -14.31 3.73
C LEU A 79 -4.75 -14.67 5.22
N GLY A 80 -3.81 -14.25 6.08
CA GLY A 80 -3.87 -14.55 7.51
C GLY A 80 -5.01 -13.81 8.23
N SER A 81 -5.44 -14.37 9.36
CA SER A 81 -6.32 -13.65 10.29
C SER A 81 -5.69 -12.31 10.73
N PRO A 82 -6.47 -11.34 11.22
CA PRO A 82 -5.91 -10.08 11.72
C PRO A 82 -4.74 -10.29 12.71
N SER A 83 -4.86 -11.24 13.64
CA SER A 83 -3.81 -11.57 14.60
C SER A 83 -2.56 -12.20 13.97
N GLN A 84 -2.70 -12.95 12.87
CA GLN A 84 -1.56 -13.51 12.14
C GLN A 84 -0.84 -12.45 11.29
N ARG A 85 -1.55 -11.40 10.85
CA ARG A 85 -1.02 -10.30 10.05
C ARG A 85 -0.25 -9.28 10.88
N GLU A 86 -0.75 -8.97 12.08
CA GLU A 86 -0.25 -7.90 12.94
C GLU A 86 1.27 -7.91 13.17
N PRO A 87 1.95 -9.05 13.43
CA PRO A 87 3.39 -9.05 13.64
C PRO A 87 4.19 -8.58 12.41
N GLY A 88 3.72 -8.89 11.20
CA GLY A 88 4.34 -8.39 9.96
C GLY A 88 4.15 -6.89 9.79
N ILE A 89 2.97 -6.38 10.14
CA ILE A 89 2.64 -4.94 10.10
C ILE A 89 3.52 -4.18 11.10
N GLN A 90 3.67 -4.69 12.32
CA GLN A 90 4.53 -4.08 13.34
C GLN A 90 6.01 -4.03 12.91
N ARG A 91 6.50 -5.04 12.17
CA ARG A 91 7.85 -4.99 11.57
C ARG A 91 7.99 -3.88 10.54
N TRP A 92 6.98 -3.66 9.70
CA TRP A 92 6.96 -2.56 8.73
C TRP A 92 6.88 -1.19 9.41
N LEU A 93 6.01 -1.03 10.41
CA LEU A 93 5.92 0.21 11.20
C LEU A 93 7.25 0.51 11.88
N GLY A 94 7.86 -0.48 12.54
CA GLY A 94 9.17 -0.33 13.15
C GLY A 94 10.31 -0.04 12.16
N HIS A 95 10.18 -0.45 10.89
CA HIS A 95 11.09 -0.02 9.82
C HIS A 95 10.91 1.46 9.50
N VAL A 96 9.67 1.91 9.26
CA VAL A 96 9.37 3.31 8.97
C VAL A 96 9.76 4.23 10.14
N ASP A 97 9.58 3.79 11.38
CA ASP A 97 10.00 4.55 12.56
C ASP A 97 11.53 4.69 12.66
N ARG A 98 12.27 3.63 12.32
CA ARG A 98 13.74 3.64 12.36
C ARG A 98 14.37 4.45 11.23
N GLU A 99 13.85 4.28 10.02
CA GLU A 99 14.44 4.86 8.80
C GLU A 99 13.78 6.19 8.40
N GLY A 100 12.75 6.62 9.12
CA GLY A 100 11.95 7.82 8.82
C GLY A 100 10.84 7.58 7.78
N ALA A 101 11.08 6.70 6.81
CA ALA A 101 10.19 6.33 5.72
C ALA A 101 10.49 4.89 5.23
N LEU A 102 9.77 4.39 4.21
CA LEU A 102 10.04 3.07 3.61
C LEU A 102 11.39 3.04 2.88
N VAL A 103 11.68 4.10 2.14
CA VAL A 103 12.97 4.35 1.49
C VAL A 103 13.65 5.49 2.24
N LYS A 104 14.95 5.33 2.55
CA LYS A 104 15.71 6.37 3.25
C LYS A 104 15.58 7.71 2.53
N PRO A 105 15.22 8.79 3.26
CA PRO A 105 15.40 10.16 2.76
C PRO A 105 16.88 10.39 2.44
N GLU A 106 17.15 11.14 1.37
CA GLU A 106 18.51 11.61 1.06
C GLU A 106 18.98 12.70 2.04
#